data_AF-A0AAV0XUQ8-F1
#
_entry.id   AF-A0AAV0XUQ8-F1
#
_cell.length_a   1.000
_cell.length_b   1.000
_cell.length_c   1.000
_cell.angle_alpha   90.00
_cell.angle_beta   90.00
_cell.angle_gamma   90.00
#
_symmetry.space_group_name_H-M   'P 1'
#
loop_
_entity.id
_entity.type
_entity.pdbx_description
1 polymer ?
#
loop_
_entity_poly.entity_id
_entity_poly.type
_entity_poly.pdbx_seq_one_letter_code
_entity_poly.pdbx_strand_id
1 'polypeptide(L)'
;MIFKHFGVIPADFDVPGYHCGEPLYRVEDATRKLGYRFKCSNGHRLNPTKNTFLENVHTAGELGCHKIIQMIYFWVAKANTSTIQQEVKVSTETAVAYTEYFRDVALKIAYHGFEQIGGSNDIFEIDETHLFRVKYNVGRQMAWSAV
;
A
#
# COMPACT_ATOMS: atom_id res chain seq x y z
N MET A 1 2.42 22.03 -0.75
CA MET A 1 2.83 20.69 -1.23
C MET A 1 2.12 19.64 -0.40
N ILE A 2 1.27 18.82 -1.02
CA ILE A 2 0.40 17.81 -0.37
C ILE A 2 1.17 16.89 0.61
N PHE A 3 2.43 16.60 0.31
CA PHE A 3 3.34 15.79 1.12
C PHE A 3 3.57 16.31 2.55
N LYS A 4 3.60 17.63 2.76
CA LYS A 4 3.83 18.23 4.08
C LYS A 4 2.58 18.11 4.98
N HIS A 5 1.39 18.07 4.37
CA HIS A 5 0.13 17.98 5.10
C HIS A 5 -0.13 16.57 5.65
N PHE A 6 0.28 15.52 4.91
CA PHE A 6 0.02 14.13 5.27
C PHE A 6 1.15 13.45 6.06
N GLY A 7 2.25 14.13 6.39
CA GLY A 7 3.35 13.53 7.15
C GLY A 7 4.04 12.35 6.46
N VAL A 8 3.88 12.21 5.13
CA VAL A 8 4.40 11.07 4.34
C VAL A 8 5.92 11.16 4.14
N ILE A 9 6.49 12.32 4.43
CA ILE A 9 7.94 12.54 4.46
C ILE A 9 8.39 12.34 5.92
N PRO A 10 9.39 11.50 6.19
CA PRO A 10 9.96 11.36 7.53
C PRO A 10 10.30 12.74 8.11
N ALA A 11 9.85 13.00 9.33
CA ALA A 11 10.33 14.15 10.09
C ALA A 11 11.85 14.00 10.31
N ASP A 12 12.53 15.09 10.66
CA ASP A 12 13.99 15.13 10.82
C ASP A 12 14.57 14.06 11.80
N PHE A 13 13.71 13.36 12.54
CA PHE A 13 14.05 12.34 13.54
C PHE A 13 13.78 10.89 13.13
N ASP A 14 13.09 10.63 12.02
CA ASP A 14 12.79 9.27 11.51
C ASP A 14 13.68 8.89 10.32
N VAL A 15 14.88 9.48 10.23
CA VAL A 15 15.76 9.21 9.10
C VAL A 15 16.46 7.87 9.33
N PRO A 16 16.30 6.88 8.44
CA PRO A 16 16.96 5.59 8.59
C PRO A 16 18.47 5.82 8.67
N GLY A 17 19.09 5.29 9.73
CA GLY A 17 20.54 5.38 9.93
C GLY A 17 21.25 4.92 8.66
N TYR A 18 22.10 5.79 8.10
CA TYR A 18 22.98 5.37 7.03
C TYR A 18 24.11 4.52 7.63
N HIS A 19 24.74 3.66 6.84
CA HIS A 19 25.80 2.74 7.31
C HIS A 19 26.98 3.42 8.03
N CYS A 20 27.09 4.75 7.97
CA CYS A 20 28.10 5.54 8.66
C CYS A 20 27.75 5.96 10.10
N GLY A 21 26.57 5.63 10.63
CA GLY A 21 26.18 5.94 12.03
C GLY A 21 25.90 7.41 12.36
N GLU A 22 26.30 8.33 11.49
CA GLU A 22 26.04 9.77 11.63
C GLU A 22 24.58 10.16 11.35
N PRO A 23 24.04 11.17 12.07
CA PRO A 23 22.70 11.68 11.82
C PRO A 23 22.63 12.34 10.44
N LEU A 24 21.53 12.06 9.74
CA LEU A 24 21.19 12.70 8.48
C LEU A 24 20.39 13.97 8.75
N TYR A 25 20.74 15.06 8.08
CA TYR A 25 20.01 16.33 8.15
C TYR A 25 19.46 16.72 6.78
N ARG A 26 18.35 17.43 6.79
CA ARG A 26 17.71 17.95 5.58
C ARG A 26 18.53 19.11 4.99
N VAL A 27 18.79 19.04 3.70
CA VAL A 27 19.48 20.08 2.93
C VAL A 27 18.61 20.47 1.74
N GLU A 28 18.34 21.76 1.59
CA GLU A 28 17.64 22.29 0.42
C GLU A 28 18.43 22.02 -0.86
N ASP A 29 17.73 21.54 -1.88
CA ASP A 29 18.29 21.19 -3.16
C ASP A 29 17.22 21.42 -4.24
N ALA A 30 17.23 22.63 -4.81
CA ALA A 30 16.29 23.04 -5.84
C ALA A 30 16.39 22.21 -7.13
N THR A 31 17.48 21.48 -7.34
CA THR A 31 17.62 20.56 -8.49
C THR A 31 16.75 19.31 -8.33
N ARG A 32 16.27 19.02 -7.12
CA ARG A 32 15.42 17.87 -6.81
C ARG A 32 13.94 18.25 -6.85
N LYS A 33 13.10 17.30 -7.27
CA LYS A 33 11.64 17.51 -7.38
C LYS A 33 10.97 17.81 -6.04
N LEU A 34 11.48 17.25 -4.95
CA LEU A 34 11.01 17.54 -3.59
C LEU A 34 11.62 18.82 -3.01
N GLY A 35 12.61 19.42 -3.68
CA GLY A 35 13.30 20.64 -3.24
C GLY A 35 14.31 20.42 -2.11
N TYR A 36 14.55 19.17 -1.68
CA TYR A 36 15.54 18.84 -0.65
C TYR A 36 16.06 17.41 -0.79
N ARG A 37 17.11 17.11 -0.04
CA ARG A 37 17.71 15.78 0.17
C ARG A 37 18.19 15.64 1.60
N PHE A 38 18.44 14.41 2.03
CA PHE A 38 19.14 14.16 3.29
C PHE A 38 20.65 14.03 3.05
N LYS A 39 21.45 14.61 3.93
CA LYS A 39 22.92 14.57 3.88
C LYS A 39 23.48 14.33 5.28
N CYS A 40 24.60 13.62 5.40
CA CYS A 40 25.34 13.50 6.65
C CYS A 40 26.61 14.37 6.64
N SER A 41 27.21 14.55 7.82
CA SER A 41 28.52 15.21 8.02
C SER A 41 29.61 14.62 7.13
N ASN A 42 29.67 13.29 7.05
CA ASN A 42 30.59 12.51 6.21
C ASN A 42 30.32 12.59 4.69
N GLY A 43 29.34 13.38 4.25
CA GLY A 43 29.09 13.63 2.82
C GLY A 43 28.19 12.63 2.09
N HIS A 44 27.71 11.57 2.76
CA HIS A 44 26.70 10.66 2.21
C HIS A 44 25.38 11.39 1.95
N ARG A 45 24.62 10.89 0.99
CA ARG A 45 23.37 11.49 0.51
C ARG A 45 22.28 10.43 0.43
N LEU A 46 21.09 10.77 0.89
CA LEU A 46 19.93 9.89 0.86
C LEU A 46 18.76 10.61 0.15
N ASN A 47 18.07 9.86 -0.71
CA ASN A 47 16.83 10.34 -1.33
C ASN A 47 15.75 10.40 -0.24
N PRO A 48 14.95 11.48 -0.14
CA PRO A 48 13.87 11.56 0.84
C PRO A 48 12.82 10.45 0.78
N THR A 49 12.69 9.75 -0.35
CA THR A 49 11.77 8.61 -0.48
C THR A 49 12.40 7.27 -0.12
N LYS A 50 13.72 7.21 0.14
CA LYS A 50 14.43 5.96 0.44
C LYS A 50 13.87 5.30 1.72
N ASN A 51 13.66 3.98 1.69
CA ASN A 51 13.06 3.19 2.76
C ASN A 51 11.64 3.63 3.15
N THR A 52 10.95 4.35 2.26
CA THR A 52 9.55 4.71 2.44
C THR A 52 8.69 3.99 1.41
N PHE A 53 7.39 4.01 1.61
CA PHE A 53 6.39 3.56 0.64
C PHE A 53 6.60 4.13 -0.78
N LEU A 54 7.25 5.29 -0.91
CA LEU A 54 7.46 5.99 -2.17
C LEU A 54 8.85 5.77 -2.80
N GLU A 55 9.67 4.86 -2.29
CA GLU A 55 11.07 4.69 -2.71
C GLU A 55 11.24 4.51 -4.22
N ASN A 56 10.44 3.60 -4.79
CA ASN A 56 10.50 3.24 -6.22
C ASN A 56 9.49 4.01 -7.08
N VAL A 57 8.81 5.00 -6.50
CA VAL A 57 7.86 5.81 -7.24
C VAL A 57 8.62 6.94 -7.93
N HIS A 58 8.44 7.05 -9.25
CA HIS A 58 8.94 8.20 -9.98
C HIS A 58 8.29 9.49 -9.45
N THR A 59 9.09 10.34 -8.81
CA THR A 59 8.64 11.65 -8.29
C THR A 59 8.09 12.58 -9.38
N ALA A 60 8.50 12.39 -10.64
CA ALA A 60 7.98 13.09 -11.81
C ALA A 60 7.71 12.08 -12.93
N GLY A 61 6.43 11.80 -13.17
CA GLY A 61 5.91 10.91 -14.20
C GLY A 61 4.37 11.01 -14.20
N GLU A 62 3.70 10.34 -15.16
CA GLU A 62 2.23 10.31 -15.22
C GLU A 62 1.60 9.80 -13.92
N LEU A 63 2.33 8.97 -13.17
CA LEU A 63 2.00 8.51 -11.83
C LEU A 63 3.02 8.97 -10.79
N GLY A 64 3.03 10.27 -10.52
CA GLY A 64 3.89 10.85 -9.49
C GLY A 64 3.42 10.54 -8.06
N CYS A 65 4.32 10.72 -7.08
CA CYS A 65 4.00 10.52 -5.66
C CYS A 65 2.76 11.31 -5.18
N HIS A 66 2.46 12.45 -5.82
CA HIS A 66 1.30 13.28 -5.49
C HIS A 66 -0.02 12.57 -5.81
N LYS A 67 -0.09 11.89 -6.95
CA LYS A 67 -1.25 11.08 -7.34
C LYS A 67 -1.44 9.91 -6.40
N ILE A 68 -0.34 9.23 -6.03
CA ILE A 68 -0.42 8.12 -5.08
C ILE A 68 -0.99 8.57 -3.74
N ILE A 69 -0.54 9.71 -3.20
CA ILE A 69 -1.11 10.26 -1.96
C ILE A 69 -2.58 10.62 -2.12
N GLN A 70 -2.97 11.20 -3.26
CA GLN A 70 -4.39 11.47 -3.53
C GLN A 70 -5.22 10.19 -3.60
N MET A 71 -4.71 9.13 -4.25
CA MET A 71 -5.39 7.82 -4.27
C MET A 71 -5.53 7.25 -2.86
N ILE A 72 -4.49 7.33 -2.02
CA ILE A 72 -4.56 6.90 -0.61
C ILE A 72 -5.65 7.69 0.13
N TYR A 73 -5.67 9.02 -0.01
CA TYR A 73 -6.68 9.87 0.64
C TYR A 73 -8.10 9.44 0.27
N PHE A 74 -8.38 9.28 -1.02
CA PHE A 74 -9.71 8.86 -1.47
C PHE A 74 -10.05 7.42 -1.05
N TRP A 75 -9.07 6.51 -1.08
CA TRP A 75 -9.27 5.13 -0.64
C TRP A 75 -9.61 5.06 0.85
N VAL A 76 -8.90 5.80 1.70
CA VAL A 76 -9.20 5.93 3.14
C VAL A 76 -10.58 6.57 3.36
N ALA A 77 -10.95 7.56 2.54
CA ALA A 77 -12.27 8.17 2.53
C ALA A 77 -13.39 7.25 1.98
N LYS A 78 -13.08 5.98 1.67
CA LYS A 78 -14.00 4.97 1.13
C LYS A 78 -14.63 5.36 -0.22
N ALA A 79 -13.96 6.19 -1.00
CA ALA A 79 -14.36 6.44 -2.38
C ALA A 79 -14.25 5.14 -3.20
N ASN A 80 -15.17 4.94 -4.14
CA ASN A 80 -15.09 3.80 -5.04
C ASN A 80 -13.95 4.00 -6.07
N THR A 81 -13.50 2.91 -6.69
CA THR A 81 -12.37 2.92 -7.63
C THR A 81 -12.63 3.84 -8.84
N SER A 82 -13.87 3.94 -9.31
CA SER A 82 -14.23 4.84 -10.42
C SER A 82 -14.06 6.32 -10.05
N THR A 83 -14.46 6.71 -8.85
CA THR A 83 -14.24 8.06 -8.32
C THR A 83 -12.74 8.35 -8.19
N ILE A 84 -11.97 7.41 -7.64
CA ILE A 84 -10.50 7.56 -7.53
C ILE A 84 -9.86 7.75 -8.92
N GLN A 85 -10.28 6.95 -9.88
CA GLN A 85 -9.80 6.99 -11.26
C GLN A 85 -10.06 8.35 -11.93
N GLN A 86 -11.27 8.89 -11.77
CA GLN A 86 -11.67 10.18 -12.34
C GLN A 86 -10.97 11.36 -11.66
N GLU A 87 -10.97 11.40 -10.34
CA GLU A 87 -10.42 12.52 -9.56
C GLU A 87 -8.89 12.61 -9.69
N VAL A 88 -8.20 11.47 -9.64
CA VAL A 88 -6.73 11.44 -9.70
C VAL A 88 -6.20 11.41 -11.14
N LYS A 89 -7.08 11.21 -12.12
CA LYS A 89 -6.75 11.15 -13.55
C LYS A 89 -5.66 10.11 -13.82
N VAL A 90 -5.99 8.86 -13.49
CA VAL A 90 -5.15 7.68 -13.73
C VAL A 90 -5.92 6.68 -14.59
N SER A 91 -5.24 5.65 -15.11
CA SER A 91 -5.93 4.57 -15.82
C SER A 91 -6.73 3.71 -14.83
N THR A 92 -7.75 3.00 -15.32
CA THR A 92 -8.55 2.08 -14.51
C THR A 92 -7.69 0.98 -13.90
N GLU A 93 -6.76 0.43 -14.69
CA GLU A 93 -5.82 -0.60 -14.26
C GLU A 93 -4.94 -0.09 -13.12
N THR A 94 -4.48 1.17 -13.22
CA THR A 94 -3.68 1.81 -12.17
C THR A 94 -4.49 2.00 -10.89
N ALA A 95 -5.72 2.51 -11.00
CA ALA A 95 -6.58 2.69 -9.83
C ALA A 95 -6.86 1.36 -9.13
N VAL A 96 -7.22 0.30 -9.88
CA VAL A 96 -7.45 -1.04 -9.34
C VAL A 96 -6.20 -1.55 -8.62
N ALA A 97 -5.05 -1.57 -9.31
CA ALA A 97 -3.80 -2.09 -8.76
C ALA A 97 -3.39 -1.39 -7.46
N TYR A 98 -3.53 -0.06 -7.38
CA TYR A 98 -3.22 0.68 -6.17
C TYR A 98 -4.24 0.44 -5.06
N THR A 99 -5.54 0.36 -5.35
CA THR A 99 -6.55 0.05 -4.34
C THR A 99 -6.40 -1.36 -3.75
N GLU A 100 -5.94 -2.33 -4.55
CA GLU A 100 -5.55 -3.66 -4.10
C GLU A 100 -4.30 -3.61 -3.23
N TYR A 101 -3.26 -2.91 -3.69
CA TYR A 101 -2.02 -2.75 -2.93
C TYR A 101 -2.25 -2.07 -1.57
N PHE A 102 -3.09 -1.04 -1.50
CA PHE A 102 -3.44 -0.39 -0.23
C PHE A 102 -4.15 -1.35 0.72
N ARG A 103 -5.03 -2.20 0.20
CA ARG A 103 -5.68 -3.25 0.99
C ARG A 103 -4.66 -4.24 1.53
N ASP A 104 -3.72 -4.70 0.71
CA ASP A 104 -2.68 -5.65 1.15
C ASP A 104 -1.79 -5.06 2.24
N VAL A 105 -1.40 -3.80 2.11
CA VAL A 105 -0.63 -3.09 3.15
C VAL A 105 -1.45 -2.96 4.44
N ALA A 106 -2.71 -2.54 4.34
CA ALA A 106 -3.58 -2.43 5.50
C ALA A 106 -3.81 -3.77 6.20
N LEU A 107 -3.99 -4.85 5.43
CA LEU A 107 -4.05 -6.22 5.95
C LEU A 107 -2.75 -6.57 6.66
N LYS A 108 -1.59 -6.42 6.01
CA LYS A 108 -0.30 -6.73 6.64
C LYS A 108 -0.10 -6.01 7.97
N ILE A 109 -0.49 -4.74 8.06
CA ILE A 109 -0.41 -3.97 9.31
C ILE A 109 -1.41 -4.50 10.34
N ALA A 110 -2.67 -4.73 9.96
CA ALA A 110 -3.68 -5.30 10.85
C ALA A 110 -3.28 -6.68 11.38
N TYR A 111 -2.54 -7.46 10.58
CA TYR A 111 -2.04 -8.78 10.91
C TYR A 111 -0.58 -8.81 11.39
N HIS A 112 0.07 -7.66 11.57
CA HIS A 112 1.49 -7.59 11.98
C HIS A 112 1.71 -7.99 13.46
N GLY A 113 0.64 -8.08 14.25
CA GLY A 113 0.68 -8.41 15.67
C GLY A 113 0.23 -9.84 16.02
N PHE A 114 0.10 -10.73 15.04
CA PHE A 114 -0.29 -12.11 15.34
C PHE A 114 0.87 -12.85 15.98
N GLU A 115 0.66 -13.28 17.22
CA GLU A 115 1.44 -14.33 17.86
C GLU A 115 1.30 -15.60 17.02
N GLN A 116 2.41 -16.27 16.74
CA GLN A 116 2.38 -17.53 15.99
C GLN A 116 1.52 -18.53 16.77
N ILE A 117 0.36 -18.90 16.21
CA ILE A 117 -0.46 -19.99 16.74
C ILE A 117 0.19 -21.28 16.26
N GLY A 118 1.11 -21.79 17.08
CA GLY A 118 1.72 -23.11 16.94
C GLY A 118 3.21 -23.18 16.70
N GLY A 119 3.88 -23.99 17.53
CA GLY A 119 5.29 -24.37 17.42
C GLY A 119 5.50 -25.89 17.34
N SER A 120 6.77 -26.31 17.33
CA SER A 120 7.12 -27.74 17.37
C SER A 120 6.56 -28.36 18.65
N ASN A 121 5.72 -29.40 18.51
CA ASN A 121 4.93 -30.08 19.56
C ASN A 121 3.61 -29.44 19.99
N ASP A 122 3.14 -28.37 19.33
CA ASP A 122 1.75 -27.94 19.55
C ASP A 122 0.78 -28.79 18.73
N ILE A 123 -0.25 -29.33 19.39
CA ILE A 123 -1.34 -30.06 18.76
C ILE A 123 -2.52 -29.09 18.62
N PHE A 124 -2.85 -28.70 17.40
CA PHE A 124 -4.07 -27.93 17.11
C PHE A 124 -5.11 -28.82 16.45
N GLU A 125 -6.35 -28.67 16.91
CA GLU A 125 -7.52 -29.19 16.23
C GLU A 125 -8.01 -28.13 15.24
N ILE A 126 -8.01 -28.48 13.96
CA ILE A 126 -8.57 -27.64 12.90
C ILE A 126 -10.06 -27.99 12.81
N ASP A 127 -10.92 -27.13 13.34
CA ASP A 127 -12.36 -27.27 13.13
C ASP A 127 -12.70 -26.82 11.70
N GLU A 128 -12.89 -27.80 10.81
CA GLU A 128 -13.26 -27.54 9.43
C GLU A 128 -14.63 -26.85 9.39
N THR A 129 -14.64 -25.53 9.20
CA THR A 129 -15.88 -24.82 8.90
C THR A 129 -16.41 -25.33 7.57
N HIS A 130 -17.48 -26.11 7.65
CA HIS A 130 -18.13 -26.76 6.51
C HIS A 130 -18.81 -25.70 5.61
N LEU A 131 -18.04 -25.09 4.70
CA LEU A 131 -18.56 -24.15 3.71
C LEU A 131 -19.31 -24.91 2.62
N PHE A 132 -20.61 -25.11 2.80
CA PHE A 132 -21.46 -25.64 1.73
C PHE A 132 -21.63 -24.60 0.62
N ARG A 133 -21.39 -25.02 -0.63
CA ARG A 133 -21.82 -24.28 -1.82
C ARG A 133 -23.23 -24.74 -2.18
N VAL A 134 -24.21 -23.84 -2.26
CA VAL A 134 -25.55 -24.22 -2.74
C VAL A 134 -25.40 -24.71 -4.18
N LYS A 135 -25.80 -25.96 -4.46
CA LYS A 135 -25.87 -26.47 -5.83
C LYS A 135 -26.92 -25.67 -6.60
N TYR A 136 -26.49 -24.97 -7.66
CA TYR A 136 -27.40 -24.54 -8.72
C TYR A 136 -27.81 -25.78 -9.56
N ASN A 137 -29.04 -25.83 -10.05
CA ASN A 137 -29.71 -26.97 -10.72
C ASN A 137 -30.25 -28.11 -9.81
N VAL A 138 -30.97 -27.77 -8.74
CA VAL A 138 -31.88 -28.73 -8.10
C VAL A 138 -33.29 -28.53 -8.71
N GLY A 139 -33.70 -29.47 -9.57
CA GLY A 139 -35.08 -29.57 -10.08
C GLY A 139 -35.33 -28.99 -11.48
N ARG A 140 -34.78 -29.58 -12.55
CA ARG A 140 -35.53 -29.61 -13.82
C ARG A 140 -36.56 -30.72 -13.69
N GLN A 141 -37.85 -30.40 -13.72
CA GLN A 141 -38.86 -31.40 -14.06
C GLN A 141 -38.46 -32.00 -15.40
N MET A 142 -38.13 -33.29 -15.42
CA MET A 142 -38.07 -34.02 -16.69
C MET A 142 -39.51 -34.11 -17.17
N ALA A 143 -39.80 -33.47 -18.30
CA ALA A 143 -41.05 -33.71 -19.01
C ALA A 143 -41.14 -35.22 -19.28
N TRP A 144 -42.07 -35.88 -18.60
CA TRP A 144 -42.48 -37.23 -18.94
C TRP A 144 -43.21 -37.14 -20.27
N SER A 145 -42.58 -37.56 -21.36
CA SER A 145 -43.29 -37.82 -22.61
C SER A 145 -43.83 -39.24 -22.52
N ALA A 146 -45.15 -39.38 -22.36
CA ALA A 146 -45.83 -40.64 -22.56
C ALA A 146 -45.87 -40.95 -24.07
N VAL A 147 -45.62 -42.21 -24.39
CA VAL A 147 -45.81 -42.83 -25.71
C VAL A 147 -47.29 -42.76 -26.11
#